data_AF-A0A962IK46-F1
#
_entry.id   AF-A0A962IK46-F1
#
_cell.length_a   1.000
_cell.length_b   1.000
_cell.length_c   1.000
_cell.angle_alpha   90.00
_cell.angle_beta   90.00
_cell.angle_gamma   90.00
#
_symmetry.space_group_name_H-M   'P 1'
#
loop_
_entity.id
_entity.type
_entity.pdbx_description
1 polymer ?
#
loop_
_entity_poly.entity_id
_entity_poly.type
_entity_poly.pdbx_seq_one_letter_code
_entity_poly.pdbx_strand_id
1 'polypeptide(L)'
;SQYGYAVDAAILLAHLASWRGDRPTMLAQLSEAQALRAEQRPNPPGGILDLVAARLAGTPIPSLASEDEDYPQALPALLAARAALQAGDRATALSQLELARATGIGTSTYLEEAALLARELQAAEFELPPIDPPFGPYGRFAARRELGAGGSVVPARRTVPP
;
A
#
# COMPACT_ATOMS: atom_id res chain seq x y z
N SER A 1 -2.61 14.76 11.55
CA SER A 1 -3.80 15.66 11.57
C SER A 1 -5.05 14.80 11.76
N GLN A 2 -6.19 15.37 12.18
CA GLN A 2 -7.46 14.61 12.25
C GLN A 2 -7.85 14.02 10.88
N TYR A 3 -7.58 14.75 9.80
CA TYR A 3 -7.76 14.30 8.42
C TYR A 3 -6.96 13.04 8.07
N GLY A 4 -5.70 12.94 8.48
CA GLY A 4 -4.88 11.74 8.23
C GLY A 4 -5.49 10.47 8.85
N TYR A 5 -5.99 10.56 10.08
CA TYR A 5 -6.68 9.42 10.72
C TYR A 5 -8.00 9.08 10.03
N ALA A 6 -8.73 10.08 9.54
CA ALA A 6 -9.98 9.85 8.80
C ALA A 6 -9.73 9.18 7.45
N VAL A 7 -8.68 9.58 6.73
CA VAL A 7 -8.22 8.93 5.49
C VAL A 7 -7.84 7.47 5.77
N ASP A 8 -7.03 7.21 6.80
CA ASP A 8 -6.63 5.84 7.17
C ASP A 8 -7.83 4.96 7.55
N ALA A 9 -8.80 5.52 8.27
CA ALA A 9 -10.02 4.82 8.62
C ALA A 9 -10.87 4.47 7.39
N ALA A 10 -11.04 5.41 6.46
CA ALA A 10 -11.74 5.17 5.20
C ALA A 10 -11.05 4.09 4.35
N ILE A 11 -9.71 4.10 4.28
CA ILE A 11 -8.91 3.03 3.63
C ILE A 11 -9.19 1.67 4.28
N LEU A 12 -9.17 1.58 5.62
CA LEU A 12 -9.47 0.33 6.33
C LEU A 12 -10.89 -0.16 6.02
N LEU A 13 -11.89 0.73 6.00
CA LEU A 13 -13.26 0.39 5.67
C LEU A 13 -13.40 -0.11 4.22
N ALA A 14 -12.64 0.46 3.27
CA ALA A 14 -12.60 -0.03 1.90
C ALA A 14 -12.07 -1.47 1.81
N HIS A 15 -11.00 -1.80 2.54
CA HIS A 15 -10.51 -3.17 2.63
C HIS A 15 -11.54 -4.14 3.23
N LEU A 16 -12.20 -3.75 4.33
CA LEU A 16 -13.23 -4.58 4.96
C LEU A 16 -14.40 -4.85 4.02
N ALA A 17 -14.83 -3.84 3.26
CA ALA A 17 -15.87 -3.99 2.24
C ALA A 17 -15.41 -4.91 1.10
N SER A 18 -14.17 -4.75 0.62
CA SER A 18 -13.58 -5.62 -0.40
C SER A 18 -13.58 -7.10 0.01
N TRP A 19 -13.17 -7.42 1.25
CA TRP A 19 -13.18 -8.79 1.76
C TRP A 19 -14.57 -9.41 1.89
N ARG A 20 -15.62 -8.58 1.97
CA ARG A 20 -17.03 -9.03 1.98
C ARG A 20 -17.62 -9.12 0.58
N GLY A 21 -16.88 -8.73 -0.46
CA GLY A 21 -17.40 -8.61 -1.82
C GLY A 21 -18.33 -7.40 -2.04
N ASP A 22 -18.38 -6.46 -1.09
CA ASP A 22 -19.23 -5.28 -1.15
C ASP A 22 -18.55 -4.15 -1.96
N ARG A 23 -18.60 -4.29 -3.28
CA ARG A 23 -17.98 -3.33 -4.22
C ARG A 23 -18.55 -1.90 -4.09
N PRO A 24 -19.88 -1.67 -3.98
CA PRO A 24 -20.41 -0.32 -3.79
C PRO A 24 -19.84 0.38 -2.56
N THR A 25 -19.82 -0.29 -1.41
CA THR A 25 -19.26 0.28 -0.17
C THR A 25 -17.75 0.52 -0.30
N MET A 26 -17.01 -0.43 -0.88
CA MET A 26 -15.57 -0.26 -1.12
C MET A 26 -15.27 1.00 -1.93
N LEU A 27 -16.00 1.22 -3.04
CA LEU A 27 -15.81 2.41 -3.88
C LEU A 27 -16.19 3.70 -3.15
N ALA A 28 -17.29 3.68 -2.38
CA ALA A 28 -17.70 4.83 -1.60
C ALA A 28 -16.63 5.24 -0.57
N GLN A 29 -16.02 4.28 0.12
CA GLN A 29 -14.97 4.56 1.11
C GLN A 29 -13.68 5.08 0.47
N LEU A 30 -13.30 4.60 -0.71
CA LEU A 30 -12.16 5.14 -1.46
C LEU A 30 -12.42 6.58 -1.93
N SER A 31 -13.64 6.86 -2.39
CA SER A 31 -14.07 8.21 -2.76
C SER A 31 -14.03 9.17 -1.56
N GLU A 32 -14.49 8.72 -0.39
CA GLU A 32 -14.43 9.49 0.85
C GLU A 32 -12.98 9.79 1.25
N ALA A 33 -12.10 8.78 1.20
CA ALA A 33 -10.68 8.96 1.50
C ALA A 33 -10.02 9.99 0.58
N GLN A 34 -10.38 10.00 -0.71
CA GLN A 34 -9.88 11.00 -1.67
C GLN A 34 -10.39 12.41 -1.36
N ALA A 35 -11.68 12.56 -1.02
CA ALA A 35 -12.26 13.83 -0.63
C ALA A 35 -11.58 14.39 0.64
N LEU A 36 -11.45 13.58 1.68
CA LEU A 36 -10.77 13.95 2.93
C LEU A 36 -9.31 14.35 2.71
N ARG A 37 -8.59 13.64 1.81
CA ARG A 37 -7.21 13.99 1.45
C ARG A 37 -7.14 15.36 0.75
N ALA A 38 -8.09 15.67 -0.15
CA ALA A 38 -8.12 16.95 -0.85
C ALA A 38 -8.38 18.15 0.08
N GLU A 39 -9.08 17.93 1.19
CA GLU A 39 -9.28 18.94 2.24
C GLU A 39 -8.03 19.18 3.11
N GLN A 40 -7.10 18.23 3.14
CA GLN A 40 -5.86 18.34 3.90
C GLN A 40 -4.85 19.21 3.14
N ARG A 41 -4.69 20.49 3.56
CA ARG A 41 -3.71 21.43 2.98
C ARG A 41 -2.40 21.52 3.79
N PRO A 42 -1.23 21.71 3.14
CA PRO A 42 -0.95 21.46 1.71
C PRO A 42 -0.52 20.00 1.47
N ASN A 43 -1.03 19.41 0.38
CA ASN A 43 -0.65 18.11 -0.24
C ASN A 43 0.10 17.11 0.65
N PRO A 44 -0.60 16.36 1.54
CA PRO A 44 0.05 15.27 2.24
C PRO A 44 0.49 14.18 1.25
N PRO A 45 1.70 13.59 1.42
CA PRO A 45 2.06 12.38 0.72
C PRO A 45 1.01 11.31 1.03
N GLY A 46 0.35 10.80 -0.01
CA GLY A 46 -0.77 9.85 0.13
C GLY A 46 -0.59 8.63 -0.76
N GLY A 47 0.67 8.22 -0.93
CA GLY A 47 1.04 7.04 -1.71
C GLY A 47 0.25 5.79 -1.33
N ILE A 48 -0.12 5.61 -0.04
CA ILE A 48 -0.94 4.46 0.38
C ILE A 48 -2.34 4.52 -0.22
N LEU A 49 -3.01 5.67 -0.19
CA LEU A 49 -4.35 5.79 -0.79
C LEU A 49 -4.30 5.49 -2.29
N ASP A 50 -3.29 6.01 -2.99
CA ASP A 50 -3.12 5.79 -4.43
C ASP A 50 -2.85 4.32 -4.75
N LEU A 51 -1.98 3.66 -3.98
CA LEU A 51 -1.69 2.22 -4.11
C LEU A 51 -2.92 1.35 -3.83
N VAL A 52 -3.66 1.65 -2.75
CA VAL A 52 -4.87 0.90 -2.37
C VAL A 52 -5.99 1.11 -3.38
N ALA A 53 -6.25 2.34 -3.82
CA ALA A 53 -7.26 2.62 -4.84
C ALA A 53 -6.93 1.93 -6.17
N ALA A 54 -5.65 1.95 -6.56
CA ALA A 54 -5.17 1.25 -7.74
C ALA A 54 -5.38 -0.27 -7.66
N ARG A 55 -5.07 -0.89 -6.51
CA ARG A 55 -5.21 -2.34 -6.30
C ARG A 55 -6.67 -2.77 -6.18
N LEU A 56 -7.48 -2.08 -5.38
CA LEU A 56 -8.85 -2.50 -5.06
C LEU A 56 -9.87 -2.09 -6.14
N ALA A 57 -9.74 -0.89 -6.69
CA ALA A 57 -10.72 -0.33 -7.61
C ALA A 57 -10.23 -0.27 -9.07
N GLY A 58 -8.93 -0.50 -9.32
CA GLY A 58 -8.35 -0.27 -10.64
C GLY A 58 -8.22 1.23 -10.97
N THR A 59 -8.25 2.10 -9.96
CA THR A 59 -8.10 3.54 -10.16
C THR A 59 -6.71 3.81 -10.76
N PRO A 60 -6.61 4.61 -11.84
CA PRO A 60 -5.31 4.99 -12.39
C PRO A 60 -4.49 5.72 -11.34
N ILE A 61 -3.23 5.34 -11.18
CA ILE A 61 -2.30 6.10 -10.35
C ILE A 61 -2.04 7.44 -11.03
N PRO A 62 -2.34 8.57 -10.38
CA PRO A 62 -2.05 9.87 -10.96
C PRO A 62 -0.53 10.02 -11.13
N SER A 63 -0.11 10.55 -12.29
CA SER A 63 1.28 10.90 -12.56
C SER A 63 1.68 12.08 -11.69
N LEU A 64 1.95 11.82 -10.41
CA LEU A 64 2.45 12.81 -9.47
C LEU A 64 3.85 12.38 -9.08
N ALA A 65 4.79 13.31 -9.19
CA ALA A 65 6.02 13.27 -8.42
C ALA A 65 5.58 13.21 -6.96
N SER A 66 5.59 12.02 -6.35
CA SER A 66 5.22 11.90 -4.96
C SER A 66 6.29 12.61 -4.13
N GLU A 67 5.90 13.69 -3.47
CA GLU A 67 6.74 14.46 -2.55
C GLU A 67 6.76 13.76 -1.18
N ASP A 68 7.22 12.51 -1.15
CA ASP A 68 7.63 11.89 0.11
C ASP A 68 9.10 12.24 0.35
N GLU A 69 9.34 13.14 1.29
CA GLU A 69 10.69 13.61 1.64
C GLU A 69 11.56 12.51 2.23
N ASP A 70 10.96 11.53 2.92
CA ASP A 70 11.67 10.41 3.53
C ASP A 70 12.04 9.35 2.49
N TYR A 71 11.23 9.22 1.43
CA TYR A 71 11.39 8.20 0.38
C TYR A 71 11.22 8.74 -1.06
N PRO A 72 12.03 9.73 -1.49
CA PRO A 72 11.83 10.48 -2.73
C PRO A 72 12.05 9.65 -4.00
N GLN A 73 12.64 8.46 -3.90
CA GLN A 73 12.84 7.55 -5.04
C GLN A 73 12.04 6.25 -4.89
N ALA A 74 11.94 5.71 -3.66
CA ALA A 74 11.29 4.42 -3.44
C ALA A 74 9.78 4.46 -3.70
N LEU A 75 9.10 5.51 -3.22
CA LEU A 75 7.66 5.62 -3.42
C LEU A 75 7.28 5.87 -4.89
N PRO A 76 7.92 6.81 -5.63
CA PRO A 76 7.68 6.95 -7.07
C PRO A 76 7.92 5.65 -7.85
N ALA A 77 8.98 4.90 -7.52
CA ALA A 77 9.25 3.61 -8.16
C ALA A 77 8.13 2.58 -7.86
N LEU A 78 7.63 2.51 -6.62
CA LEU A 78 6.53 1.63 -6.26
C LEU A 78 5.22 2.01 -6.98
N LEU A 79 4.91 3.30 -7.06
CA LEU A 79 3.76 3.82 -7.80
C LEU A 79 3.86 3.49 -9.30
N ALA A 80 5.04 3.68 -9.89
CA ALA A 80 5.30 3.32 -11.29
C ALA A 80 5.15 1.80 -11.53
N ALA A 81 5.62 0.97 -10.59
CA ALA A 81 5.47 -0.48 -10.67
C ALA A 81 4.00 -0.91 -10.69
N ARG A 82 3.17 -0.31 -9.83
CA ARG A 82 1.72 -0.57 -9.79
C ARG A 82 1.02 -0.07 -11.05
N ALA A 83 1.35 1.11 -11.55
CA ALA A 83 0.79 1.66 -12.79
C ALA A 83 1.13 0.77 -14.01
N ALA A 84 2.38 0.30 -14.11
CA ALA A 84 2.81 -0.61 -15.16
C ALA A 84 2.05 -1.94 -15.10
N LEU A 85 1.83 -2.50 -13.90
CA LEU A 85 1.04 -3.72 -13.74
C LEU A 85 -0.42 -3.52 -14.19
N GLN A 86 -1.05 -2.38 -13.85
CA GLN A 86 -2.41 -2.06 -14.31
C GLN A 86 -2.49 -1.94 -15.84
N ALA A 87 -1.43 -1.46 -16.48
CA ALA A 87 -1.33 -1.39 -17.93
C ALA A 87 -1.00 -2.74 -18.61
N GLY A 88 -0.79 -3.81 -17.83
CA GLY A 88 -0.38 -5.13 -18.33
C GLY A 88 1.11 -5.23 -18.67
N ASP A 89 1.91 -4.20 -18.38
CA ASP A 89 3.36 -4.19 -18.61
C ASP A 89 4.09 -4.80 -17.41
N ARG A 90 4.10 -6.14 -17.37
CA ARG A 90 4.77 -6.92 -16.32
C ARG A 90 6.28 -6.67 -16.25
N ALA A 91 6.93 -6.43 -17.39
CA ALA A 91 8.39 -6.23 -17.42
C ALA A 91 8.77 -4.91 -16.75
N THR A 92 8.07 -3.83 -17.09
CA THR A 92 8.25 -2.53 -16.42
C THR A 92 7.86 -2.61 -14.95
N ALA A 93 6.77 -3.32 -14.61
CA ALA A 93 6.35 -3.48 -13.22
C ALA A 93 7.44 -4.14 -12.34
N LEU A 94 8.07 -5.21 -12.85
CA LEU A 94 9.18 -5.88 -12.15
C LEU A 94 10.40 -4.97 -12.01
N SER A 95 10.81 -4.30 -13.10
CA SER A 95 11.95 -3.38 -13.09
C SER A 95 11.78 -2.25 -12.06
N GLN A 96 10.58 -1.66 -12.00
CA GLN A 96 10.26 -0.60 -11.06
C GLN A 96 10.15 -1.10 -9.61
N LEU A 97 9.64 -2.32 -9.38
CA LEU A 97 9.62 -2.93 -8.05
C LEU A 97 11.04 -3.20 -7.52
N GLU A 98 11.96 -3.66 -8.38
CA GLU A 98 13.36 -3.83 -8.01
C GLU A 98 14.06 -2.49 -7.74
N LEU A 99 13.73 -1.44 -8.50
CA LEU A 99 14.19 -0.09 -8.20
C LEU A 99 13.68 0.39 -6.84
N ALA A 100 12.40 0.17 -6.53
CA ALA A 100 11.83 0.50 -5.22
C ALA A 100 12.55 -0.25 -4.09
N ARG A 101 12.87 -1.54 -4.30
CA ARG A 101 13.67 -2.34 -3.35
C ARG A 101 15.06 -1.73 -3.13
N ALA A 102 15.79 -1.43 -4.21
CA ALA A 102 17.13 -0.87 -4.16
C ALA A 102 17.18 0.53 -3.51
N THR A 103 16.07 1.28 -3.56
CA THR A 103 15.96 2.64 -3.02
C THR A 103 15.31 2.70 -1.63
N GLY A 104 15.11 1.56 -0.97
CA GLY A 104 14.76 1.52 0.46
C GLY A 104 13.29 1.29 0.80
N ILE A 105 12.43 0.87 -0.16
CA ILE A 105 11.02 0.55 0.14
C ILE A 105 10.89 -0.52 1.23
N GLY A 106 11.89 -1.40 1.34
CA GLY A 106 12.00 -2.49 2.32
C GLY A 106 11.91 -2.06 3.79
N THR A 107 12.22 -0.79 4.08
CA THR A 107 12.22 -0.22 5.43
C THR A 107 11.24 0.95 5.57
N SER A 108 10.36 1.12 4.59
CA SER A 108 9.40 2.23 4.53
C SER A 108 8.02 1.89 5.09
N THR A 109 7.17 2.90 5.26
CA THR A 109 5.75 2.68 5.59
C THR A 109 4.95 1.99 4.47
N TYR A 110 5.53 1.84 3.28
CA TYR A 110 4.90 1.23 2.09
C TYR A 110 5.29 -0.24 1.88
N LEU A 111 6.09 -0.81 2.78
CA LEU A 111 6.61 -2.18 2.68
C LEU A 111 5.52 -3.21 2.38
N GLU A 112 4.39 -3.15 3.08
CA GLU A 112 3.34 -4.15 2.92
C GLU A 112 2.63 -4.06 1.54
N GLU A 113 2.49 -2.87 0.96
CA GLU A 113 1.98 -2.72 -0.41
C GLU A 113 3.01 -3.19 -1.45
N ALA A 114 4.31 -2.97 -1.20
CA ALA A 114 5.38 -3.52 -2.03
C ALA A 114 5.40 -5.06 -1.98
N ALA A 115 5.19 -5.65 -0.80
CA ALA A 115 5.09 -7.10 -0.62
C ALA A 115 3.86 -7.69 -1.33
N LEU A 116 2.71 -7.01 -1.28
CA LEU A 116 1.52 -7.39 -2.06
C LEU A 116 1.82 -7.38 -3.56
N LEU A 117 2.43 -6.30 -4.06
CA LEU A 117 2.79 -6.18 -5.47
C LEU A 117 3.81 -7.25 -5.88
N ALA A 118 4.81 -7.56 -5.04
CA ALA A 118 5.76 -8.64 -5.29
C ALA A 118 5.05 -9.99 -5.46
N ARG A 119 4.07 -10.29 -4.60
CA ARG A 119 3.28 -11.52 -4.70
C ARG A 119 2.45 -11.57 -5.99
N GLU A 120 1.77 -10.48 -6.36
CA GLU A 120 1.03 -10.39 -7.63
C GLU A 120 1.95 -10.58 -8.84
N LEU A 121 3.17 -10.06 -8.75
CA LEU A 121 4.21 -10.21 -9.76
C LEU A 121 4.98 -11.53 -9.65
N GLN A 122 4.70 -12.42 -8.70
CA GLN A 122 5.51 -13.63 -8.44
C GLN A 122 7.02 -13.33 -8.39
N ALA A 123 7.37 -12.18 -7.81
CA ALA A 123 8.74 -11.71 -7.62
C ALA A 123 9.31 -12.19 -6.28
N ALA A 124 10.58 -11.86 -6.02
CA ALA A 124 11.19 -12.13 -4.72
C ALA A 124 10.38 -11.47 -3.59
N GLU A 125 10.12 -12.21 -2.53
CA GLU A 125 9.34 -11.73 -1.40
C GLU A 125 10.09 -10.62 -0.62
N PHE A 126 9.32 -9.85 0.15
CA PHE A 126 9.88 -8.92 1.14
C PHE A 126 9.82 -9.56 2.51
N GLU A 127 10.87 -9.41 3.30
CA GLU A 127 10.82 -9.75 4.71
C GLU A 127 9.92 -8.73 5.43
N LEU A 128 8.93 -9.23 6.16
CA LEU A 128 8.00 -8.40 6.92
C LEU A 128 8.42 -8.41 8.40
N PRO A 129 9.11 -7.37 8.91
CA PRO A 129 9.43 -7.27 10.32
C PRO A 129 8.13 -7.12 11.14
N PRO A 130 8.12 -7.30 12.46
CA PRO A 130 6.98 -6.92 13.29
C PRO A 130 6.57 -5.46 13.06
N ILE A 131 5.28 -5.14 13.24
CA ILE A 131 4.86 -3.73 13.32
C ILE A 131 5.08 -3.27 14.75
N ASP A 132 6.15 -2.54 14.99
CA ASP A 132 6.42 -1.93 16.29
C ASP A 132 5.70 -0.58 16.45
N PRO A 133 5.29 -0.19 17.68
CA PRO A 133 4.77 1.14 17.95
C PRO A 133 5.78 2.25 17.65
N PRO A 134 5.34 3.45 17.22
CA PRO A 134 3.96 3.83 16.98
C PRO A 134 3.38 3.16 15.73
N PHE A 135 2.14 2.66 15.85
CA PHE A 135 1.50 1.99 14.73
C PHE A 135 1.26 2.99 13.60
N GLY A 136 1.86 2.68 12.45
CA GLY A 136 1.64 3.42 11.21
C GLY A 136 0.19 3.27 10.68
N PRO A 137 -0.06 3.70 9.44
CA PRO A 137 -1.40 3.76 8.87
C PRO A 137 -2.10 2.39 8.86
N TYR A 138 -3.40 2.38 9.15
CA TYR A 138 -4.18 1.14 9.29
C TYR A 138 -4.17 0.24 8.04
N GLY A 139 -3.92 0.82 6.85
CA GLY A 139 -3.74 0.07 5.60
C GLY A 139 -2.65 -1.01 5.68
N ARG A 140 -1.59 -0.81 6.47
CA ARG A 140 -0.51 -1.80 6.65
C ARG A 140 -1.05 -3.12 7.22
N PHE A 141 -1.97 -3.05 8.19
CA PHE A 141 -2.56 -4.25 8.80
C PHE A 141 -3.48 -4.99 7.82
N ALA A 142 -4.20 -4.25 6.98
CA ALA A 142 -5.04 -4.83 5.94
C ALA A 142 -4.19 -5.57 4.90
N ALA A 143 -3.09 -4.97 4.45
CA ALA A 143 -2.14 -5.61 3.55
C ALA A 143 -1.50 -6.87 4.16
N ARG A 144 -1.13 -6.87 5.45
CA ARG A 144 -0.64 -8.08 6.13
C ARG A 144 -1.65 -9.20 6.21
N ARG A 145 -2.93 -8.88 6.46
CA ARG A 145 -3.99 -9.88 6.42
C ARG A 145 -4.08 -10.52 5.04
N GLU A 146 -4.04 -9.71 3.99
CA GLU A 146 -4.06 -10.21 2.61
C GLU A 146 -2.83 -11.07 2.29
N LEU A 147 -1.66 -10.73 2.84
CA LEU A 147 -0.42 -11.53 2.74
C LEU A 147 -0.43 -12.81 3.57
N GLY A 148 -1.43 -13.02 4.45
CA GLY A 148 -1.45 -14.15 5.38
C GLY A 148 -0.42 -14.04 6.51
N ALA A 149 0.24 -12.89 6.67
CA ALA A 149 1.30 -12.66 7.66
C ALA A 149 0.75 -12.38 9.08
N GLY A 150 -0.57 -12.20 9.21
CA GLY A 150 -1.24 -11.80 10.45
C GLY A 150 -0.93 -10.33 10.83
N GLY A 151 -1.76 -9.73 11.69
CA GLY A 151 -1.54 -8.35 12.19
C GLY A 151 -0.45 -8.26 13.26
N SER A 152 0.52 -9.18 13.23
CA SER A 152 1.32 -9.49 14.41
C SER A 152 2.28 -8.35 14.76
N VAL A 153 2.06 -7.79 15.95
CA VAL A 153 2.95 -6.90 16.71
C VAL A 153 4.13 -7.66 17.34
N VAL A 154 4.34 -8.91 16.94
CA VAL A 154 5.37 -9.86 17.41
C VAL A 154 5.78 -10.71 16.19
N PRO A 155 7.03 -11.19 16.04
CA PRO A 155 7.41 -11.99 14.87
C PRO A 155 6.48 -13.17 14.64
N ALA A 156 6.11 -13.43 13.38
CA ALA A 156 5.41 -14.66 13.02
C ALA A 156 6.22 -15.85 13.52
N ARG A 157 5.64 -16.71 14.35
CA ARG A 157 6.30 -17.95 14.78
C ARG A 157 6.69 -18.72 13.52
N ARG A 158 8.00 -18.86 13.26
CA ARG A 158 8.50 -19.80 12.26
C ARG A 158 7.94 -21.18 12.62
N THR A 159 7.06 -21.72 11.78
CA THR A 159 6.72 -23.13 11.84
C THR A 159 7.98 -23.90 11.47
N VAL A 160 8.61 -24.52 12.46
CA VAL A 160 9.67 -25.51 12.24
C VAL A 160 8.99 -26.72 11.59
N PRO A 161 9.41 -27.18 10.40
CA PRO A 161 8.88 -28.42 9.84
C PRO A 161 9.34 -29.62 10.69
N PRO A 162 8.55 -30.71 10.73
CA PRO A 162 8.88 -31.91 11.50
C PRO A 162 10.18 -32.59 11.04
#